data_AF-A0AAW2LTL9-F1
#
_entry.id   AF-A0AAW2LTL9-F1
#
_cell.length_a   1.000
_cell.length_b   1.000
_cell.length_c   1.000
_cell.angle_alpha   90.00
_cell.angle_beta   90.00
_cell.angle_gamma   90.00
#
_symmetry.space_group_name_H-M   'P 1'
#
loop_
_entity.id
_entity.type
_entity.pdbx_description
1 polymer ?
#
loop_
_entity_poly.entity_id
_entity_poly.type
_entity_poly.pdbx_seq_one_letter_code
_entity_poly.pdbx_strand_id
1 'polypeptide(L)'
;MVRHRQKELVKPLWLANEVWLQLQSYWASKDFQDESVKNKMNRATNHPTASSTTYRGGSSSIDMHKRKMVKLGRPPKHMELFSKCYKNKVDSC
;
A
#
# COMPACT_ATOMS: atom_id res chain seq x y z
N MET A 1 10.70 23.01 -6.09
CA MET A 1 11.52 21.95 -5.46
C MET A 1 10.94 21.60 -4.10
N VAL A 2 10.15 20.52 -4.02
CA VAL A 2 9.58 20.07 -2.74
C VAL A 2 10.72 19.44 -1.93
N ARG A 3 11.12 20.09 -0.84
CA ARG A 3 12.09 19.55 0.10
C ARG A 3 11.45 18.33 0.75
N HIS A 4 11.88 17.12 0.39
CA HIS A 4 11.62 15.95 1.22
C HIS A 4 12.27 16.23 2.58
N ARG A 5 11.46 16.54 3.59
CA ARG A 5 11.91 16.60 4.96
C ARG A 5 12.46 15.22 5.31
N GLN A 6 13.78 15.04 5.23
CA GLN A 6 14.45 13.96 5.97
C GLN A 6 14.07 14.22 7.42
N LYS A 7 13.12 13.45 7.95
CA LYS A 7 12.91 13.42 9.38
C LYS A 7 14.22 12.90 9.95
N GLU A 8 14.90 13.73 10.73
CA GLU A 8 15.99 13.29 11.58
C GLU A 8 15.57 11.97 12.26
N LEU A 9 16.40 10.94 12.14
CA LEU A 9 16.13 9.65 12.75
C LEU A 9 16.28 9.81 14.26
N VAL A 10 15.18 10.15 14.93
CA VAL A 10 15.12 10.26 16.38
C VAL A 10 14.81 8.88 16.96
N LYS A 11 15.70 8.41 17.85
CA LYS A 11 15.50 7.16 18.58
C LYS A 11 14.26 7.24 19.47
N PRO A 12 13.33 6.28 19.40
CA PRO A 12 12.21 6.19 20.34
C PRO A 12 12.66 5.79 21.76
N LEU A 13 11.99 6.33 22.79
CA LEU A 13 12.32 6.07 24.21
C LEU A 13 12.16 4.59 24.61
N TRP A 14 11.23 3.88 23.98
CA TRP A 14 10.91 2.48 24.31
C TRP A 14 11.87 1.47 23.67
N LEU A 15 12.68 1.89 22.71
CA LEU A 15 13.56 0.98 21.97
C LEU A 15 14.92 0.89 22.65
N ALA A 16 15.49 -0.32 22.76
CA ALA A 16 16.84 -0.50 23.30
C ALA A 16 17.91 0.19 22.42
N ASN A 17 19.03 0.61 23.02
CA ASN A 17 20.13 1.28 22.29
C ASN A 17 20.74 0.37 21.23
N GLU A 18 20.98 -0.89 21.58
CA GLU A 18 21.57 -1.88 20.67
C GLU A 18 20.69 -2.14 19.44
N VAL A 19 19.38 -2.31 19.65
CA VAL A 19 18.41 -2.50 18.56
C VAL A 19 18.32 -1.26 17.67
N TRP A 20 18.40 -0.06 18.25
CA TRP A 20 18.42 1.18 17.47
C TRP A 20 19.65 1.26 16.56
N LEU A 21 20.84 0.93 17.07
CA LEU A 21 22.07 0.91 16.28
C LEU A 21 22.01 -0.11 15.13
N GLN A 22 21.44 -1.29 15.38
CA GLN A 22 21.23 -2.31 14.35
C GLN A 22 20.26 -1.85 13.26
N LEU A 23 19.17 -1.16 13.63
CA LEU A 23 18.25 -0.59 12.65
C LEU A 23 18.90 0.53 11.83
N GLN A 24 19.71 1.38 12.47
CA GLN A 24 20.45 2.42 11.76
C GLN A 24 21.45 1.83 10.76
N SER A 25 22.21 0.79 11.13
CA SER A 25 23.13 0.13 10.21
C SER A 25 22.39 -0.57 9.08
N TYR A 26 21.28 -1.24 9.37
CA TYR A 26 20.43 -1.86 8.35
C TYR A 26 19.84 -0.82 7.40
N TRP A 27 19.32 0.30 7.89
CA TRP A 27 18.78 1.36 7.03
C TRP A 27 19.86 2.08 6.23
N ALA A 28 21.10 2.11 6.71
CA ALA A 28 22.25 2.62 5.96
C ALA A 28 22.76 1.63 4.90
N SER A 29 22.34 0.36 4.95
CA SER A 29 22.73 -0.64 3.96
C SER A 29 22.23 -0.27 2.56
N LYS A 30 23.02 -0.62 1.55
CA LYS A 30 22.69 -0.36 0.14
C LYS A 30 21.40 -1.05 -0.28
N ASP A 31 21.20 -2.29 0.14
CA ASP A 31 20.03 -3.09 -0.20
C ASP A 31 18.74 -2.41 0.26
N PHE A 32 18.70 -1.95 1.51
CA PHE A 32 17.56 -1.24 2.05
C PHE A 32 17.31 0.09 1.32
N GLN A 33 18.37 0.85 1.02
CA GLN A 33 18.23 2.12 0.29
C GLN A 33 17.70 1.90 -1.13
N ASP A 34 18.23 0.91 -1.85
CA ASP A 34 17.80 0.58 -3.21
C ASP A 34 16.34 0.13 -3.22
N GLU A 35 15.91 -0.69 -2.26
CA GLU A 35 14.51 -1.09 -2.10
C GLU A 35 13.62 0.08 -1.70
N SER A 36 14.07 0.93 -0.78
CA SER A 36 13.35 2.13 -0.34
C SER A 36 13.11 3.10 -1.50
N VAL A 37 14.13 3.33 -2.34
CA VAL A 37 14.01 4.16 -3.55
C VAL A 37 13.04 3.53 -4.54
N LYS A 38 13.19 2.23 -4.85
CA LYS A 38 12.26 1.51 -5.73
C LYS A 38 10.81 1.63 -5.23
N ASN A 39 10.58 1.39 -3.94
CA ASN A 39 9.25 1.48 -3.34
C ASN A 39 8.68 2.90 -3.36
N LYS A 40 9.51 3.93 -3.14
CA LYS A 40 9.08 5.33 -3.30
C LYS A 40 8.71 5.63 -4.74
N MET A 41 9.50 5.18 -5.70
CA MET A 41 9.20 5.36 -7.13
C MET A 41 7.92 4.62 -7.50
N ASN A 42 7.74 3.36 -7.07
CA ASN A 42 6.51 2.59 -7.29
C ASN A 42 5.26 3.27 -6.72
N ARG A 43 5.39 3.96 -5.57
CA ARG A 43 4.30 4.75 -4.98
C ARG A 43 4.04 6.06 -5.72
N ALA A 44 5.09 6.71 -6.24
CA ALA A 44 4.99 7.97 -6.97
C ALA A 44 4.53 7.79 -8.43
N THR A 45 4.81 6.62 -9.02
CA THR A 45 4.32 6.26 -10.35
C THR A 45 2.81 5.98 -10.26
N ASN A 46 2.00 6.94 -10.69
CA ASN A 46 0.58 6.74 -11.02
C ASN A 46 0.42 5.90 -12.31
N HIS A 47 1.26 4.88 -12.48
CA HIS A 47 1.22 4.03 -13.66
C HIS A 47 0.08 3.02 -13.47
N PRO A 48 -0.83 2.85 -14.44
CA PRO A 48 -1.99 1.95 -14.31
C PRO A 48 -1.61 0.48 -14.10
N THR A 49 -0.35 0.09 -14.35
CA THR A 49 0.19 -1.25 -14.06
C THR A 49 1.13 -1.31 -12.86
N ALA A 50 1.47 -0.18 -12.23
CA ALA A 50 2.18 -0.18 -10.96
C ALA A 50 1.22 -0.71 -9.89
N SER A 51 1.32 -2.01 -9.64
CA SER A 51 0.38 -2.84 -8.90
C SER A 51 0.30 -2.45 -7.42
N SER A 52 -0.39 -1.35 -7.13
CA SER A 52 -1.18 -1.27 -5.91
C SER A 52 -2.63 -1.51 -6.30
N THR A 53 -2.99 -2.79 -6.37
CA THR A 53 -4.39 -3.22 -6.29
C THR A 53 -4.89 -2.84 -4.89
N THR A 54 -5.12 -1.54 -4.71
CA THR A 54 -5.47 -0.96 -3.41
C THR A 54 -6.88 -1.40 -3.13
N TYR A 55 -7.08 -2.06 -1.99
CA TYR A 55 -8.42 -2.39 -1.56
C TYR A 55 -9.20 -1.09 -1.29
N ARG A 56 -10.19 -0.82 -2.14
CA ARG A 56 -11.07 0.35 -2.08
C ARG A 56 -12.49 0.00 -1.67
N GLY A 57 -12.73 -1.24 -1.21
CA GLY A 57 -14.01 -1.70 -0.69
C GLY A 57 -14.44 -1.06 0.65
N GLY A 58 -13.72 -0.06 1.15
CA GLY A 58 -13.96 0.61 2.42
C GLY A 58 -13.63 -0.26 3.64
N SER A 59 -14.34 -0.06 4.74
CA SER A 59 -14.27 -0.88 5.96
C SER A 59 -14.96 -2.24 5.83
N SER A 60 -15.57 -2.51 4.68
CA SER A 60 -16.19 -3.81 4.38
C SER A 60 -15.13 -4.81 3.99
N SER A 61 -15.26 -6.09 4.34
CA SER A 61 -14.40 -7.15 3.78
C SER A 61 -14.86 -7.57 2.39
N ILE A 62 -13.96 -8.20 1.62
CA ILE A 62 -14.28 -8.78 0.32
C ILE A 62 -15.42 -9.82 0.42
N ASP A 63 -15.45 -10.58 1.52
CA ASP A 63 -16.50 -11.55 1.81
C ASP A 63 -17.85 -10.88 2.07
N MET A 64 -17.86 -9.72 2.72
CA MET A 64 -19.11 -8.98 2.90
C MET A 64 -19.66 -8.46 1.57
N HIS A 65 -18.79 -7.97 0.68
CA HIS A 65 -19.18 -7.61 -0.69
C HIS A 65 -19.74 -8.82 -1.46
N LYS A 66 -19.08 -9.98 -1.34
CA LYS A 66 -19.56 -11.24 -1.91
C LYS A 66 -20.96 -11.60 -1.40
N ARG A 67 -21.18 -11.55 -0.07
CA ARG A 67 -22.49 -11.83 0.54
C ARG A 67 -23.57 -10.85 0.09
N LYS A 68 -23.25 -9.55 -0.03
CA LYS A 68 -24.19 -8.54 -0.53
C LYS A 68 -24.58 -8.79 -1.99
N MET A 69 -23.63 -9.21 -2.84
CA MET A 69 -23.93 -9.55 -4.24
C MET A 69 -24.75 -10.83 -4.36
N VAL A 70 -24.50 -11.85 -3.55
CA VAL A 70 -25.33 -13.06 -3.49
C VAL A 70 -26.77 -12.73 -3.09
N LYS A 71 -26.98 -11.82 -2.13
CA LYS A 71 -28.32 -11.36 -1.73
C LYS A 71 -29.08 -10.63 -2.86
N LEU A 72 -28.39 -10.11 -3.87
CA LEU A 72 -28.98 -9.47 -5.05
C LEU A 72 -29.34 -10.47 -6.17
N GLY A 73 -29.21 -11.78 -5.92
CA GLY A 73 -29.80 -12.81 -6.78
C GLY A 73 -28.81 -13.64 -7.60
N ARG A 74 -27.49 -13.41 -7.52
CA ARG A 74 -26.49 -14.32 -8.11
C ARG A 74 -25.14 -14.31 -7.39
N PRO A 75 -24.39 -15.42 -7.36
CA PRO A 75 -23.01 -15.41 -6.90
C PRO A 75 -22.15 -14.55 -7.85
N PRO A 76 -21.36 -13.59 -7.33
CA PRO A 76 -20.55 -12.74 -8.18
C PRO A 76 -19.39 -13.53 -8.79
N LYS A 77 -19.12 -13.29 -10.07
CA LYS A 77 -17.90 -13.79 -10.72
C LYS A 77 -16.69 -13.09 -10.10
N HIS A 78 -15.55 -13.80 -9.99
CA HIS A 78 -14.34 -13.27 -9.35
C HIS A 78 -13.93 -11.88 -9.90
N MET A 79 -14.04 -11.68 -11.21
CA MET A 79 -13.72 -10.41 -11.87
C MET A 79 -14.66 -9.25 -11.50
N GLU A 80 -15.92 -9.55 -11.21
CA GLU A 80 -16.92 -8.53 -10.80
C GLU A 80 -16.65 -8.08 -9.36
N LEU A 81 -16.37 -9.04 -8.47
CA LEU A 81 -15.97 -8.77 -7.09
C LEU A 81 -14.66 -7.98 -7.03
N PHE A 82 -13.69 -8.38 -7.85
CA PHE A 82 -12.41 -7.68 -7.99
C PHE A 82 -12.60 -6.25 -8.48
N SER A 83 -13.40 -6.05 -9.53
CA SER A 83 -13.68 -4.71 -10.06
C SER A 83 -14.36 -3.82 -9.03
N LYS A 84 -15.28 -4.36 -8.23
CA LYS A 84 -15.97 -3.61 -7.17
C LYS A 84 -15.04 -3.20 -6.03
N CYS A 85 -14.08 -4.06 -5.68
CA CYS A 85 -13.23 -3.88 -4.52
C CYS A 85 -11.91 -3.17 -4.82
N TYR A 86 -11.41 -3.22 -6.07
CA TYR A 86 -10.02 -2.86 -6.37
C TYR A 86 -9.81 -1.99 -7.61
N LYS A 87 -10.80 -1.80 -8.50
CA LYS A 87 -10.64 -0.87 -9.63
C LYS A 87 -10.89 0.57 -9.18
N ASN A 88 -10.11 1.50 -9.75
CA ASN A 88 -10.46 2.91 -9.72
C ASN A 88 -11.78 3.09 -10.49
N LYS A 89 -12.63 4.04 -10.09
CA LYS A 89 -13.62 4.58 -11.03
C LYS A 89 -12.78 5.08 -12.20
N VAL A 90 -12.88 4.45 -13.37
CA VAL A 90 -12.39 5.08 -14.60
C VAL A 90 -13.17 6.38 -14.66
N ASP A 91 -12.46 7.50 -14.66
CA ASP A 91 -13.07 8.82 -14.82
C ASP A 91 -13.97 8.72 -16.06
N SER A 92 -15.28 8.73 -15.82
CA SER A 92 -16.27 8.94 -16.86
C SER A 92 -16.01 10.33 -17.41
N CYS A 93 -15.57 10.39 -18.68
CA CYS A 93 -15.49 11.60 -19.49
C CYS A 93 -16.76 12.44 -19.38
#